data_AF-A0A8S9Q6K9-F1
#
_entry.id   AF-A0A8S9Q6K9-F1
#
_cell.length_a   1.000
_cell.length_b   1.000
_cell.length_c   1.000
_cell.angle_alpha   90.00
_cell.angle_beta   90.00
_cell.angle_gamma   90.00
#
_symmetry.space_group_name_H-M   'P 1'
#
loop_
_entity.id
_entity.type
_entity.pdbx_description
1 polymer ?
#
loop_
_entity_poly.entity_id
_entity_poly.type
_entity_poly.pdbx_seq_one_letter_code
_entity_poly.pdbx_strand_id
1 'polypeptide(L)'
;MISSKVDVWSVGVLFYQMLFRKRPFGHDQSQERILREDTIIKAKKVEFPAKPSISNEAKDLIRRCLTYNQGDRPDVLTLALDPYLSYTKK
;
A
#
# COMPACT_ATOMS: atom_id res chain seq x y z
N MET A 1 9.33 -18.22 2.61
CA MET A 1 10.50 -17.47 2.10
C MET A 1 10.13 -16.00 2.07
N ILE A 2 10.93 -15.13 2.70
CA ILE A 2 10.72 -13.68 2.62
C ILE A 2 11.06 -13.25 1.20
N SER A 3 10.11 -12.66 0.50
CA SER A 3 10.26 -12.18 -0.89
C SER A 3 10.29 -10.66 -0.87
N SER A 4 11.01 -10.02 -1.81
CA SER A 4 11.05 -8.56 -1.99
C SER A 4 9.65 -7.93 -2.16
N LYS A 5 8.62 -8.72 -2.43
CA LYS A 5 7.21 -8.30 -2.40
C LYS A 5 6.73 -7.82 -1.02
N VAL A 6 7.43 -8.14 0.08
CA VAL A 6 7.14 -7.55 1.40
C VAL A 6 7.57 -6.08 1.46
N ASP A 7 8.64 -5.70 0.76
CA ASP A 7 9.11 -4.32 0.68
C ASP A 7 8.13 -3.46 -0.12
N VAL A 8 7.58 -4.02 -1.21
CA VAL A 8 6.50 -3.38 -2.00
C VAL A 8 5.28 -3.06 -1.14
N TRP A 9 4.90 -3.96 -0.22
CA TRP A 9 3.81 -3.69 0.72
C TRP A 9 4.15 -2.54 1.66
N SER A 10 5.36 -2.58 2.24
CA SER A 10 5.85 -1.51 3.13
C SER A 10 5.86 -0.15 2.43
N VAL A 11 6.28 -0.09 1.16
CA VAL A 11 6.20 1.13 0.32
C VAL A 11 4.76 1.62 0.19
N GLY A 12 3.81 0.72 -0.09
CA GLY A 12 2.38 1.07 -0.18
C GLY A 12 1.84 1.65 1.13
N VAL A 13 2.21 1.06 2.27
CA VAL A 13 1.82 1.54 3.60
C VAL A 13 2.41 2.93 3.88
N LEU A 14 3.71 3.10 3.66
CA LEU A 14 4.40 4.37 3.88
C LEU A 14 3.85 5.47 2.98
N PHE A 15 3.62 5.17 1.70
CA PHE A 15 3.09 6.15 0.76
C PHE A 15 1.69 6.61 1.14
N TYR A 16 0.81 5.68 1.52
CA TYR A 16 -0.51 6.01 2.07
C TYR A 16 -0.39 6.87 3.34
N GLN A 17 0.51 6.54 4.26
CA GLN A 17 0.75 7.31 5.49
C GLN A 17 1.22 8.73 5.21
N MET A 18 2.09 8.94 4.22
CA MET A 18 2.55 10.28 3.85
C MET A 18 1.41 11.16 3.32
N LEU A 19 0.47 10.59 2.56
CA LEU A 19 -0.65 11.32 1.96
C LEU A 19 -1.78 11.61 2.96
N PHE A 20 -2.15 10.62 3.78
CA PHE A 20 -3.34 10.71 4.63
C PHE A 20 -3.04 10.91 6.11
N ARG A 21 -1.77 10.81 6.53
CA ARG A 21 -1.33 10.79 7.93
C ARG A 21 -1.98 9.68 8.75
N LYS A 22 -2.47 8.63 8.08
CA LYS A 22 -3.10 7.46 8.68
C LYS A 22 -2.50 6.18 8.12
N ARG A 23 -2.56 5.08 8.87
CA ARG A 23 -2.22 3.75 8.32
C ARG A 23 -3.41 3.28 7.46
N PRO A 24 -3.16 2.59 6.33
CA PRO A 24 -4.24 2.01 5.53
C PRO A 24 -5.00 0.92 6.30
N PHE A 25 -4.34 0.24 7.24
CA PHE A 25 -4.90 -0.80 8.09
C PHE A 25 -4.48 -0.58 9.55
N GLY A 26 -5.39 -0.82 10.49
CA GLY A 26 -5.10 -0.77 11.93
C GLY A 26 -4.56 0.56 12.44
N HIS A 27 -5.02 1.70 11.90
CA HIS A 27 -4.51 3.05 12.23
C HIS A 27 -4.48 3.34 13.73
N ASP A 28 -5.51 2.92 14.47
CA ASP A 28 -5.66 3.12 15.91
C ASP A 28 -5.48 1.82 16.71
N GLN A 29 -4.81 0.84 16.12
CA GLN A 29 -4.55 -0.45 16.75
C GLN A 29 -3.09 -0.57 17.19
N SER A 30 -2.88 -1.16 18.37
CA SER A 30 -1.57 -1.63 18.81
C SER A 30 -1.10 -2.82 17.96
N GLN A 31 0.19 -3.13 17.98
CA GLN A 31 0.73 -4.29 17.27
C GLN A 31 0.12 -5.60 17.78
N GLU A 32 -0.07 -5.72 19.10
CA GLU A 32 -0.74 -6.86 19.72
C GLU A 32 -2.17 -7.02 19.20
N ARG A 33 -2.92 -5.92 19.08
CA ARG A 33 -4.29 -5.95 18.54
C ARG A 33 -4.32 -6.29 17.06
N ILE A 34 -3.38 -5.76 16.27
CA ILE A 34 -3.23 -6.09 14.84
C ILE A 34 -2.98 -7.59 14.64
N LEU A 35 -2.11 -8.19 15.46
CA LEU A 35 -1.81 -9.62 15.43
C LEU A 35 -3.01 -10.45 15.90
N ARG A 36 -3.63 -10.09 17.03
CA ARG A 36 -4.75 -10.83 17.62
C ARG A 36 -6.00 -10.82 16.74
N GLU A 37 -6.28 -9.71 16.07
CA GLU A 37 -7.46 -9.57 15.23
C GLU A 37 -7.23 -9.99 13.77
N ASP A 38 -6.02 -10.46 13.42
CA ASP A 38 -5.63 -10.78 12.06
C ASP A 38 -5.87 -9.61 11.09
N THR A 39 -5.71 -8.36 11.55
CA THR A 39 -6.13 -7.16 10.81
C THR A 39 -5.48 -7.12 9.42
N ILE A 40 -4.19 -7.44 9.32
CA ILE A 40 -3.46 -7.47 8.04
C ILE A 40 -3.91 -8.63 7.16
N ILE A 41 -4.21 -9.79 7.75
CA ILE A 41 -4.68 -10.98 7.02
C ILE A 41 -6.13 -10.79 6.54
N LYS A 42 -6.92 -9.93 7.20
CA LYS A 42 -8.29 -9.58 6.80
C LYS A 42 -8.36 -8.38 5.86
N ALA A 43 -7.26 -7.65 5.66
CA ALA A 43 -7.18 -6.47 4.82
C ALA A 43 -7.27 -6.83 3.33
N LYS A 44 -8.49 -7.08 2.83
CA LYS A 44 -8.73 -7.47 1.43
C LYS A 44 -8.63 -6.29 0.45
N LYS A 45 -8.90 -5.07 0.91
CA LYS A 45 -8.93 -3.87 0.06
C LYS A 45 -8.55 -2.64 0.88
N VAL A 46 -7.73 -1.78 0.27
CA VAL A 46 -7.43 -0.44 0.80
C VAL A 46 -8.58 0.52 0.50
N GLU A 47 -8.98 1.29 1.51
CA GLU A 47 -9.95 2.38 1.38
C GLU A 47 -9.25 3.73 1.39
N PHE A 48 -9.80 4.69 0.68
CA PHE A 48 -9.25 6.05 0.58
C PHE A 48 -10.25 7.04 1.14
N PRO A 49 -9.88 7.89 2.11
CA PRO A 49 -10.76 8.92 2.60
C PRO A 49 -11.01 9.97 1.51
N ALA A 50 -12.12 10.70 1.63
CA ALA A 50 -12.50 11.72 0.65
C ALA A 50 -11.52 12.91 0.58
N LYS A 51 -10.78 13.18 1.67
CA LYS A 51 -9.80 14.27 1.76
C LYS A 51 -8.49 13.81 2.42
N PRO A 52 -7.33 14.33 1.97
CA PRO A 52 -7.14 15.13 0.77
C PRO A 52 -7.44 14.33 -0.52
N SER A 53 -7.86 15.02 -1.58
CA SER A 53 -8.01 14.36 -2.89
C SER A 53 -6.62 14.13 -3.49
N ILE A 54 -6.35 12.88 -3.83
CA ILE A 54 -5.13 12.47 -4.55
C ILE A 54 -5.51 11.98 -5.94
N SER A 55 -4.55 11.96 -6.85
CA SER A 55 -4.76 11.51 -8.23
C SER A 55 -5.18 10.04 -8.28
N ASN A 56 -5.84 9.63 -9.36
CA ASN A 56 -6.25 8.23 -9.52
C ASN A 56 -5.04 7.32 -9.68
N GLU A 57 -4.00 7.80 -10.36
CA GLU A 57 -2.73 7.11 -10.55
C GLU A 57 -2.06 6.81 -9.20
N ALA A 58 -2.09 7.76 -8.25
CA ALA A 58 -1.59 7.54 -6.89
C ALA A 58 -2.39 6.45 -6.15
N LYS A 59 -3.72 6.46 -6.27
CA LYS A 59 -4.58 5.43 -5.66
C LYS A 59 -4.29 4.06 -6.27
N ASP A 60 -4.07 4.00 -7.58
CA ASP A 60 -3.82 2.77 -8.29
C ASP A 60 -2.45 2.18 -7.95
N LEU A 61 -1.41 3.02 -7.80
CA LEU A 61 -0.13 2.58 -7.27
C LEU A 61 -0.29 1.96 -5.88
N ILE A 62 -1.00 2.64 -4.97
CA ILE A 62 -1.24 2.14 -3.60
C ILE A 62 -2.00 0.81 -3.63
N ARG A 63 -3.03 0.67 -4.47
CA ARG A 63 -3.78 -0.59 -4.63
C ARG A 63 -2.88 -1.73 -5.10
N ARG A 64 -2.01 -1.50 -6.09
CA ARG A 64 -1.05 -2.50 -6.57
C ARG A 64 -0.11 -2.93 -5.45
N CYS A 65 0.49 -1.98 -4.72
CA CYS A 65 1.38 -2.26 -3.59
C CYS A 65 0.69 -3.08 -2.48
N LEU A 66 -0.56 -2.71 -2.15
CA LEU A 66 -1.36 -3.32 -1.09
C LEU A 66 -2.25 -4.46 -1.58
N THR A 67 -1.86 -5.13 -2.67
CA THR A 67 -2.54 -6.33 -3.14
C THR A 67 -2.40 -7.45 -2.11
N TYR A 68 -3.54 -7.99 -1.67
CA TYR A 68 -3.61 -9.01 -0.63
C TYR A 68 -2.86 -10.28 -1.03
N ASN A 69 -3.18 -10.82 -2.21
CA ASN A 69 -2.50 -11.98 -2.75
C ASN A 69 -1.07 -11.62 -3.15
N GLN A 70 -0.09 -12.23 -2.49
CA GLN A 70 1.32 -12.03 -2.80
C GLN A 70 1.67 -12.46 -4.23
N GLY A 71 0.96 -13.42 -4.82
CA GLY A 71 1.15 -13.84 -6.21
C GLY A 71 0.92 -12.68 -7.19
N ASP A 72 -0.11 -11.88 -6.94
CA ASP A 72 -0.57 -10.81 -7.83
C ASP A 72 0.14 -9.47 -7.56
N ARG A 73 0.82 -9.34 -6.41
CA ARG A 73 1.58 -8.14 -6.07
C ARG A 73 2.83 -8.03 -6.96
N PRO A 74 3.14 -6.86 -7.54
CA PRO A 74 4.40 -6.67 -8.27
C PRO A 74 5.60 -6.88 -7.34
N ASP A 75 6.72 -7.32 -7.91
CA ASP A 75 8.01 -7.22 -7.22
C ASP A 75 8.59 -5.80 -7.33
N VAL A 76 9.73 -5.56 -6.67
CA VAL A 76 10.36 -4.24 -6.60
C VAL A 76 10.74 -3.72 -7.98
N LEU A 77 11.26 -4.58 -8.87
CA LEU A 77 11.69 -4.16 -10.21
C LEU A 77 10.49 -3.78 -11.08
N THR A 78 9.42 -4.56 -11.02
CA THR A 78 8.17 -4.27 -11.72
C THR A 78 7.53 -2.97 -11.21
N LEU A 79 7.52 -2.78 -9.88
CA LEU A 79 6.98 -1.56 -9.28
C LEU A 79 7.80 -0.33 -9.66
N ALA A 80 9.13 -0.42 -9.73
CA ALA A 80 9.99 0.71 -10.07
C ALA A 80 9.72 1.26 -11.49
N LEU A 81 9.15 0.45 -12.38
CA LEU A 81 8.76 0.84 -13.74
C LEU A 81 7.32 1.37 -13.81
N ASP A 82 6.62 1.52 -12.68
CA ASP A 82 5.25 2.02 -12.65
C ASP A 82 5.19 3.45 -13.26
N PRO A 83 4.20 3.73 -14.14
CA PRO A 83 4.06 5.06 -14.74
C PRO A 83 3.94 6.18 -13.70
N TYR A 84 3.39 5.90 -12.52
CA TYR A 84 3.29 6.89 -11.44
C TYR A 84 4.67 7.33 -10.91
N LEU A 85 5.65 6.43 -10.93
CA LEU A 85 7.02 6.71 -10.46
C LEU A 85 7.92 7.26 -11.58
N SER A 86 7.44 7.23 -12.82
CA SER A 86 8.16 7.74 -13.97
C SER A 86 8.03 9.25 -14.04
N TYR A 87 9.17 9.96 -13.96
CA TYR A 87 9.19 11.39 -14.23
C TYR A 87 9.11 11.63 -15.74
N THR A 88 7.91 11.93 -16.25
CA THR A 88 7.77 12.58 -17.54
C THR A 88 7.82 14.09 -17.34
N LYS A 89 8.91 14.71 -17.79
CA LYS A 89 8.99 16.15 -17.95
C LYS A 89 7.89 16.56 -18.94
N LYS A 90 6.84 17.23 -18.45
CA LYS A 90 5.89 17.91 -19.33
C LYS A 90 6.58 19.07 -20.03
#